data_AF-A0A7W0QDV8-F1
#
_entry.id   AF-A0A7W0QDV8-F1
#
_cell.length_a   1.000
_cell.length_b   1.000
_cell.length_c   1.000
_cell.angle_alpha   90.00
_cell.angle_beta   90.00
_cell.angle_gamma   90.00
#
_symmetry.space_group_name_H-M   'P 1'
#
loop_
_entity.id
_entity.type
_entity.pdbx_description
1 polymer ?
#
loop_
_entity_poly.entity_id
_entity_poly.type
_entity_poly.pdbx_seq_one_letter_code
_entity_poly.pdbx_strand_id
1 'polypeptide(L)'
;MVASVLLGGCTQVFGLAPTEQQPVTDAAFFDAPADAPFACPPIGETPQFSRVLNQIVQSCGEYSATTEGRAVALCTEPANQLAEGPLDGLLIPIAGLEQTAELHVDFARYAPEGDELFVRSWTQSTTIGRIRVYRRQAEGFVYTHDVALPGQTTDSFVRFGTPSRGPRRRMMVRNNAFAYQEIEFDAAGTAVLIASYVAADLGVTSITQSPPNLTPDGLRLVFAGSTTNASGVLYSDRASLADRFQPGRLLPGIPINPTPFLTHDCARIYVSAIGYVFWVQRL
;
A
#
# COMPACT_ATOMS: atom_id res chain seq x y z
N MET A 1 39.57 13.29 -26.75
CA MET A 1 39.84 14.12 -25.55
C MET A 1 38.49 14.72 -25.16
N VAL A 2 37.80 14.09 -24.21
CA VAL A 2 36.44 14.49 -23.80
C VAL A 2 36.57 15.33 -22.53
N ALA A 3 36.15 16.59 -22.61
CA ALA A 3 36.15 17.50 -21.48
C ALA A 3 34.87 17.30 -20.66
N SER A 4 35.01 16.69 -19.49
CA SER A 4 33.94 16.63 -18.48
C SER A 4 33.86 17.98 -17.76
N VAL A 5 32.74 18.68 -17.95
CA VAL A 5 32.42 19.91 -17.20
C VAL A 5 31.72 19.47 -15.89
N LEU A 6 32.44 19.58 -14.78
CA LEU A 6 31.88 19.44 -13.43
C LEU A 6 31.14 20.74 -13.06
N LEU A 7 29.81 20.74 -13.17
CA LEU A 7 28.95 21.82 -12.67
C LEU A 7 28.79 21.68 -11.15
N GLY A 8 29.74 22.21 -10.39
CA GLY A 8 29.67 22.37 -8.93
C GLY A 8 28.76 23.53 -8.49
N GLY A 9 27.56 23.65 -9.07
CA GLY A 9 26.60 24.71 -8.76
C GLY A 9 25.62 24.31 -7.66
N CYS A 10 26.11 24.01 -6.46
CA CYS A 10 25.27 23.56 -5.35
C CYS A 10 24.56 24.76 -4.67
N THR A 11 23.27 24.61 -4.39
CA THR A 11 22.39 25.42 -3.51
C THR A 11 21.88 26.80 -3.99
N GLN A 12 22.67 27.67 -4.60
CA GLN A 12 22.21 29.06 -4.86
C GLN A 12 21.17 29.21 -5.99
N VAL A 13 21.19 28.34 -7.00
CA VAL A 13 20.24 28.41 -8.14
C VAL A 13 18.79 28.16 -7.72
N PHE A 14 18.57 27.45 -6.60
CA PHE A 14 17.23 27.12 -6.11
C PHE A 14 16.68 28.13 -5.10
N GLY A 15 17.38 29.25 -4.85
CA GLY A 15 16.95 30.25 -3.87
C GLY A 15 16.89 29.72 -2.43
N LEU A 16 17.60 28.63 -2.15
CA LEU A 16 17.73 28.10 -0.79
C LEU A 16 18.66 29.01 0.00
N ALA A 17 18.20 29.45 1.17
CA ALA A 17 19.02 30.28 2.05
C ALA A 17 20.30 29.52 2.45
N PRO A 18 21.45 30.21 2.59
CA PRO A 18 22.67 29.59 3.09
C PRO A 18 22.42 29.00 4.48
N THR A 19 22.63 27.68 4.63
CA THR A 19 22.46 26.98 5.91
C THR A 19 23.35 27.55 7.01
N GLU A 20 24.48 28.15 6.67
CA GLU A 20 25.42 28.80 7.60
C GLU A 20 24.90 30.11 8.22
N GLN A 21 23.85 30.73 7.63
CA GLN A 21 23.31 32.00 8.15
C GLN A 21 22.11 31.82 9.07
N GLN A 22 21.61 30.60 9.25
CA GLN A 22 20.58 30.36 10.25
C GLN A 22 21.22 30.22 11.64
N PRO A 23 20.72 30.96 12.64
CA PRO A 23 21.30 30.92 13.98
C PRO A 23 21.23 29.50 14.53
N VAL A 24 22.39 28.88 14.73
CA VAL A 24 22.60 27.56 15.35
C VAL A 24 22.03 27.48 16.78
N THR A 25 21.50 28.58 17.31
CA THR A 25 21.01 28.72 18.69
C THR A 25 19.58 28.26 18.91
N ASP A 26 18.81 27.93 17.86
CA ASP A 26 17.46 27.41 18.05
C ASP A 26 17.37 25.94 17.64
N ALA A 27 17.74 25.05 18.57
CA ALA A 27 17.57 23.61 18.39
C ALA A 27 16.11 23.25 18.04
N ALA A 28 15.12 24.05 18.49
CA ALA A 28 13.72 23.84 18.16
C ALA A 28 13.40 24.03 16.68
N PHE A 29 14.26 24.72 15.92
CA PHE A 29 14.15 24.80 14.46
C PHE A 29 14.49 23.47 13.77
N PHE A 30 15.36 22.67 14.39
CA PHE A 30 15.77 21.35 13.90
C PHE A 30 15.06 20.20 14.61
N ASP A 31 14.42 20.46 15.75
CA ASP A 31 13.60 19.48 16.44
C ASP A 31 12.40 19.15 15.55
N ALA A 32 12.35 17.89 15.09
CA ALA A 32 11.16 17.38 14.46
C ALA A 32 9.99 17.51 15.46
N PRO A 33 8.76 17.81 14.98
CA PRO A 33 7.58 17.71 15.82
C PRO A 33 7.57 16.35 16.52
N ALA A 34 7.14 16.32 17.79
CA ALA A 34 7.01 15.06 18.51
C ALA A 34 6.24 14.06 17.65
N ASP A 35 6.79 12.86 17.49
CA ASP A 35 6.15 11.82 16.69
C ASP A 35 4.72 11.58 17.20
N ALA A 36 3.76 11.51 16.29
CA ALA A 36 2.41 11.15 16.63
C ALA A 36 2.41 9.82 17.40
N PRO A 37 1.45 9.58 18.33
CA PRO A 37 1.41 8.34 19.12
C PRO A 37 1.54 7.07 18.24
N PHE A 38 2.17 6.02 18.73
CA PHE A 38 2.30 4.73 18.00
C PHE A 38 0.99 3.93 17.92
N ALA A 39 -0.12 4.60 17.62
CA ALA A 39 -1.44 4.00 17.51
C ALA A 39 -2.33 4.84 16.59
N CYS A 40 -3.21 4.15 15.85
CA CYS A 40 -4.21 4.80 15.04
C CYS A 40 -5.16 5.68 15.90
N PRO A 41 -5.75 6.74 15.33
CA PRO A 41 -6.77 7.51 16.04
C PRO A 41 -7.94 6.60 16.46
N PRO A 42 -8.67 6.96 17.52
CA PRO A 42 -9.93 6.31 17.88
C PRO A 42 -10.87 6.15 16.67
N ILE A 43 -11.66 5.09 16.66
CA ILE A 43 -12.70 4.90 15.63
C ILE A 43 -13.65 6.10 15.66
N GLY A 44 -14.01 6.61 14.48
CA GLY A 44 -14.79 7.83 14.32
C GLY A 44 -13.93 9.08 14.12
N GLU A 45 -12.62 9.03 14.36
CA GLU A 45 -11.69 10.12 14.07
C GLU A 45 -10.94 9.92 12.75
N THR A 46 -10.72 11.01 12.01
CA THR A 46 -9.94 10.98 10.75
C THR A 46 -8.50 11.35 11.05
N PRO A 47 -7.50 10.52 10.69
CA PRO A 47 -6.10 10.88 10.85
C PRO A 47 -5.76 12.12 10.01
N GLN A 48 -4.96 13.03 10.57
CA GLN A 48 -4.43 14.18 9.87
C GLN A 48 -2.97 13.92 9.51
N PHE A 49 -2.57 14.30 8.31
CA PHE A 49 -1.21 14.08 7.83
C PHE A 49 -0.53 15.40 7.47
N SER A 50 0.79 15.40 7.64
CA SER A 50 1.67 16.45 7.15
C SER A 50 1.56 16.58 5.63
N ARG A 51 1.83 17.78 5.13
CA ARG A 51 1.96 18.05 3.69
C ARG A 51 3.37 17.79 3.17
N VAL A 52 4.32 17.47 4.07
CA VAL A 52 5.69 17.16 3.70
C VAL A 52 5.73 15.76 3.11
N LEU A 53 6.07 15.70 1.82
CA LEU A 53 6.18 14.46 1.06
C LEU A 53 7.61 13.93 1.15
N ASN A 54 7.76 12.73 1.70
CA ASN A 54 9.01 11.99 1.73
C ASN A 54 9.03 10.99 0.58
N GLN A 55 10.21 10.64 0.08
CA GLN A 55 10.39 9.73 -1.05
C GLN A 55 11.30 8.57 -0.66
N ILE A 56 10.93 7.36 -1.06
CA ILE A 56 11.83 6.20 -1.03
C ILE A 56 12.75 6.29 -2.25
N VAL A 57 14.06 6.19 -2.04
CA VAL A 57 15.10 6.38 -3.08
C VAL A 57 15.24 5.13 -3.96
N GLN A 58 14.13 4.65 -4.51
CA GLN A 58 14.08 3.54 -5.45
C GLN A 58 12.82 3.65 -6.32
N SER A 59 12.94 3.31 -7.61
CA SER A 59 11.81 3.31 -8.54
C SER A 59 10.92 2.08 -8.32
N CYS A 60 9.94 2.22 -7.43
CA CYS A 60 8.97 1.19 -7.10
C CYS A 60 7.54 1.73 -6.99
N GLY A 61 6.56 0.82 -7.05
CA GLY A 61 5.15 1.07 -6.81
C GLY A 61 4.50 -0.05 -6.02
N GLU A 62 3.20 0.06 -5.77
CA GLU A 62 2.40 -0.97 -5.10
C GLU A 62 2.95 -1.37 -3.72
N TYR A 63 3.45 -0.39 -2.97
CA TYR A 63 4.14 -0.57 -1.70
C TYR A 63 3.21 -1.10 -0.59
N SER A 64 3.72 -2.01 0.24
CA SER A 64 3.07 -2.55 1.43
C SER A 64 4.12 -2.85 2.50
N ALA A 65 3.76 -2.76 3.78
CA ALA A 65 4.67 -3.04 4.88
C ALA A 65 4.07 -3.94 5.98
N THR A 66 4.95 -4.60 6.73
CA THR A 66 4.61 -5.42 7.91
C THR A 66 4.59 -4.57 9.18
N THR A 67 4.11 -5.16 10.29
CA THR A 67 4.25 -4.55 11.62
C THR A 67 5.68 -4.57 12.17
N GLU A 68 6.55 -5.37 11.58
CA GLU A 68 7.97 -5.54 11.99
C GLU A 68 8.93 -4.65 11.19
N GLY A 69 8.41 -3.71 10.39
CA GLY A 69 9.25 -2.79 9.62
C GLY A 69 9.92 -3.44 8.41
N ARG A 70 9.26 -4.41 7.76
CA ARG A 70 9.64 -4.89 6.42
C ARG A 70 8.68 -4.34 5.38
N ALA A 71 9.15 -4.17 4.15
CA ALA A 71 8.36 -3.67 3.04
C ALA A 71 8.55 -4.51 1.78
N VAL A 72 7.50 -4.53 0.96
CA VAL A 72 7.47 -5.15 -0.37
C VAL A 72 6.90 -4.15 -1.37
N ALA A 73 7.43 -4.18 -2.59
CA ALA A 73 6.98 -3.34 -3.68
C ALA A 73 7.23 -4.03 -5.03
N LEU A 74 6.58 -3.54 -6.09
CA LEU A 74 6.95 -3.83 -7.47
C LEU A 74 7.93 -2.76 -7.93
N CYS A 75 9.19 -3.12 -8.15
CA CYS A 75 10.23 -2.20 -8.59
C CYS A 75 10.48 -2.33 -10.09
N THR A 76 10.77 -1.21 -10.78
CA THR A 76 10.98 -1.20 -12.23
C THR A 76 12.45 -1.45 -12.61
N GLU A 77 13.37 -1.28 -11.68
CA GLU A 77 14.81 -1.47 -11.88
C GLU A 77 15.35 -2.60 -10.99
N PRO A 78 16.26 -3.46 -11.50
CA PRO A 78 16.72 -3.58 -12.90
C PRO A 78 15.68 -4.15 -13.89
N ALA A 79 14.60 -4.75 -13.37
CA ALA A 79 13.49 -5.28 -14.14
C ALA A 79 12.20 -5.10 -13.33
N ASN A 80 11.03 -5.16 -13.98
CA ASN A 80 9.74 -5.22 -13.30
C ASN A 80 9.68 -6.48 -12.41
N GLN A 81 10.05 -6.35 -11.15
CA GLN A 81 10.19 -7.48 -10.24
C GLN A 81 9.71 -7.11 -8.84
N LEU A 82 9.22 -8.10 -8.11
CA LEU A 82 8.90 -7.92 -6.70
C LEU A 82 10.19 -7.84 -5.90
N ALA A 83 10.28 -6.83 -5.03
CA ALA A 83 11.43 -6.60 -4.18
C ALA A 83 10.98 -6.43 -2.72
N GLU A 84 11.81 -6.89 -1.78
CA GLU A 84 11.59 -6.72 -0.35
C GLU A 84 12.80 -6.10 0.37
N GLY A 85 12.57 -5.51 1.53
CA GLY A 85 13.63 -4.94 2.35
C GLY A 85 13.10 -4.34 3.66
N PRO A 86 13.94 -3.61 4.40
CA PRO A 86 13.47 -2.79 5.53
C PRO A 86 12.47 -1.71 5.07
N LEU A 87 11.58 -1.28 5.96
CA LEU A 87 10.70 -0.13 5.76
C LEU A 87 11.56 1.11 5.44
N ASP A 88 11.19 1.83 4.39
CA ASP A 88 11.93 2.97 3.80
C ASP A 88 13.36 2.68 3.31
N GLY A 89 13.82 1.44 3.45
CA GLY A 89 15.16 1.01 3.07
C GLY A 89 15.26 0.63 1.60
N LEU A 90 16.47 0.22 1.21
CA LEU A 90 16.71 -0.40 -0.09
C LEU A 90 15.95 -1.71 -0.20
N LEU A 91 15.14 -1.87 -1.24
CA LEU A 91 14.49 -3.14 -1.56
C LEU A 91 15.35 -3.94 -2.54
N ILE A 92 15.46 -5.23 -2.30
CA ILE A 92 16.19 -6.18 -3.14
C ILE A 92 15.22 -7.19 -3.76
N PRO A 93 15.46 -7.69 -4.98
CA PRO A 93 14.62 -8.71 -5.60
C PRO A 93 14.35 -9.90 -4.66
N ILE A 94 13.10 -10.37 -4.65
CA ILE A 94 12.69 -11.56 -3.91
C ILE A 94 13.04 -12.80 -4.74
N ALA A 95 13.94 -13.65 -4.22
CA ALA A 95 14.26 -14.92 -4.84
C ALA A 95 13.04 -15.85 -4.92
N GLY A 96 12.86 -16.53 -6.05
CA GLY A 96 11.76 -17.47 -6.28
C GLY A 96 10.43 -16.83 -6.74
N LEU A 97 10.41 -15.51 -6.95
CA LEU A 97 9.28 -14.75 -7.50
C LEU A 97 9.62 -14.10 -8.85
N GLU A 98 10.50 -14.74 -9.62
CA GLU A 98 10.91 -14.24 -10.92
C GLU A 98 9.73 -14.30 -11.91
N GLN A 99 9.47 -13.18 -12.59
CA GLN A 99 8.50 -13.14 -13.68
C GLN A 99 9.00 -13.99 -14.87
N THR A 100 8.08 -14.68 -15.54
CA THR A 100 8.38 -15.36 -16.80
C THR A 100 7.64 -14.67 -17.95
N ALA A 101 7.96 -15.02 -19.21
CA ALA A 101 7.28 -14.45 -20.37
C ALA A 101 5.76 -14.70 -20.37
N GLU A 102 5.29 -15.75 -19.70
CA GLU A 102 3.88 -16.13 -19.64
C GLU A 102 3.22 -15.75 -18.31
N LEU A 103 3.97 -15.80 -17.20
CA LEU A 103 3.48 -15.56 -15.85
C LEU A 103 3.99 -14.22 -15.31
N HIS A 104 3.06 -13.29 -15.15
CA HIS A 104 3.30 -11.99 -14.52
C HIS A 104 2.95 -12.06 -13.03
N VAL A 105 3.77 -11.42 -12.20
CA VAL A 105 3.52 -11.26 -10.77
C VAL A 105 3.56 -9.78 -10.38
N ASP A 106 2.52 -9.34 -9.68
CA ASP A 106 2.35 -7.95 -9.21
C ASP A 106 1.42 -7.92 -7.98
N PHE A 107 1.04 -6.72 -7.53
CA PHE A 107 0.14 -6.47 -6.39
C PHE A 107 0.56 -7.20 -5.10
N ALA A 108 1.87 -7.25 -4.83
CA ALA A 108 2.37 -7.91 -3.63
C ALA A 108 1.89 -7.19 -2.35
N ARG A 109 1.31 -7.94 -1.41
CA ARG A 109 0.86 -7.45 -0.11
C ARG A 109 1.35 -8.38 0.98
N TYR A 110 1.93 -7.82 2.03
CA TYR A 110 2.29 -8.60 3.20
C TYR A 110 1.08 -8.94 4.06
N ALA A 111 1.09 -10.14 4.65
CA ALA A 111 0.40 -10.35 5.92
C ALA A 111 0.99 -9.41 6.98
N PRO A 112 0.21 -8.84 7.90
CA PRO A 112 0.74 -7.95 8.93
C PRO A 112 1.86 -8.57 9.79
N GLU A 113 1.83 -9.89 9.97
CA GLU A 113 2.83 -10.70 10.67
C GLU A 113 4.14 -10.87 9.89
N GLY A 114 4.15 -10.60 8.57
CA GLY A 114 5.34 -10.71 7.74
C GLY A 114 5.78 -12.13 7.37
N ASP A 115 5.04 -13.15 7.79
CA ASP A 115 5.31 -14.56 7.49
C ASP A 115 4.71 -15.02 6.15
N GLU A 116 3.71 -14.31 5.64
CA GLU A 116 3.04 -14.60 4.38
C GLU A 116 3.05 -13.39 3.43
N LEU A 117 3.22 -13.67 2.13
CA LEU A 117 3.14 -12.71 1.04
C LEU A 117 2.04 -13.13 0.07
N PHE A 118 1.10 -12.21 -0.17
CA PHE A 118 0.02 -12.36 -1.12
C PHE A 118 0.45 -11.70 -2.41
N VAL A 119 0.43 -12.45 -3.51
CA VAL A 119 0.88 -11.97 -4.81
C VAL A 119 -0.21 -12.25 -5.83
N ARG A 120 -0.49 -11.27 -6.69
CA ARG A 120 -1.30 -11.55 -7.85
C ARG A 120 -0.42 -12.21 -8.89
N SER A 121 -0.78 -13.42 -9.30
CA SER A 121 -0.19 -14.07 -10.46
C SER A 121 -1.19 -14.06 -11.60
N TRP A 122 -0.79 -13.68 -12.80
CA TRP A 122 -1.67 -13.76 -13.95
C TRP A 122 -0.95 -14.17 -15.22
N THR A 123 -1.67 -14.87 -16.09
CA THR A 123 -1.14 -15.36 -17.37
C THR A 123 -1.56 -14.42 -18.50
N GLN A 124 -0.60 -13.94 -19.29
CA GLN A 124 -0.89 -12.90 -20.29
C GLN A 124 -1.82 -13.37 -21.41
N SER A 125 -1.66 -14.61 -21.85
CA SER A 125 -2.44 -15.19 -22.95
C SER A 125 -3.92 -15.41 -22.60
N THR A 126 -4.22 -15.66 -21.33
CA THR A 126 -5.57 -16.00 -20.85
C THR A 126 -6.20 -14.90 -20.00
N THR A 127 -5.42 -13.93 -19.52
CA THR A 127 -5.82 -12.87 -18.56
C THR A 127 -6.41 -13.41 -17.26
N ILE A 128 -6.14 -14.69 -16.97
CA ILE A 128 -6.51 -15.39 -15.75
C ILE A 128 -5.60 -14.92 -14.62
N GLY A 129 -6.18 -14.36 -13.56
CA GLY A 129 -5.47 -13.89 -12.38
C GLY A 129 -5.85 -14.69 -11.13
N ARG A 130 -4.89 -14.90 -10.24
CA ARG A 130 -5.07 -15.56 -8.94
C ARG A 130 -4.37 -14.80 -7.83
N ILE A 131 -4.85 -14.96 -6.60
CA ILE A 131 -4.15 -14.51 -5.40
C ILE A 131 -3.35 -15.69 -4.87
N ARG A 132 -2.04 -15.70 -5.10
CA ARG A 132 -1.14 -16.73 -4.57
C ARG A 132 -0.61 -16.33 -3.22
N VAL A 133 -0.52 -17.30 -2.31
CA VAL A 133 0.05 -17.12 -0.98
C VAL A 133 1.40 -17.82 -0.92
N TYR A 134 2.42 -17.05 -0.57
CA TYR A 134 3.77 -17.55 -0.33
C TYR A 134 4.11 -17.42 1.16
N ARG A 135 4.71 -18.45 1.74
CA ARG A 135 5.20 -18.41 3.11
C ARG A 135 6.71 -18.13 3.11
N ARG A 136 7.12 -17.25 4.02
CA ARG A 136 8.52 -16.90 4.26
C ARG A 136 9.28 -18.13 4.76
N GLN A 137 10.47 -18.33 4.22
CA GLN A 137 11.47 -19.32 4.60
C GLN A 137 12.83 -18.63 4.78
N ALA A 138 13.86 -19.37 5.18
CA ALA A 138 15.21 -18.82 5.39
C ALA A 138 15.80 -18.16 4.13
N GLU A 139 15.53 -18.73 2.95
CA GLU A 139 16.12 -18.31 1.67
C GLU A 139 15.17 -17.49 0.78
N GLY A 140 13.95 -17.19 1.24
CA GLY A 140 12.98 -16.43 0.44
C GLY A 140 11.54 -16.84 0.71
N PHE A 141 10.74 -16.91 -0.35
CA PHE A 141 9.31 -17.19 -0.29
C PHE A 141 8.98 -18.47 -1.05
N VAL A 142 8.22 -19.36 -0.42
CA VAL A 142 7.78 -20.62 -1.03
C VAL A 142 6.27 -20.59 -1.21
N TYR A 143 5.81 -20.91 -2.42
CA TYR A 143 4.39 -21.01 -2.73
C TYR A 143 3.71 -22.03 -1.80
N THR A 144 2.52 -21.69 -1.31
CA THR A 144 1.74 -22.57 -0.44
C THR A 144 0.41 -22.94 -1.06
N HIS A 145 -0.44 -21.97 -1.36
CA HIS A 145 -1.79 -22.17 -1.88
C HIS A 145 -2.31 -20.91 -2.60
N ASP A 146 -3.44 -21.05 -3.29
CA ASP A 146 -4.21 -19.95 -3.86
C ASP A 146 -5.37 -19.57 -2.91
N VAL A 147 -5.75 -18.29 -2.83
CA VAL A 147 -7.00 -17.89 -2.15
C VAL A 147 -8.18 -18.16 -3.08
N ALA A 148 -9.07 -19.07 -2.67
CA ALA A 148 -10.25 -19.47 -3.44
C ALA A 148 -11.40 -18.48 -3.22
N LEU A 149 -11.65 -17.61 -4.22
CA LEU A 149 -12.68 -16.57 -4.12
C LEU A 149 -14.12 -17.14 -4.20
N PRO A 150 -15.06 -16.66 -3.36
CA PRO A 150 -16.44 -17.15 -3.36
C PRO A 150 -17.15 -16.90 -4.70
N GLY A 151 -17.82 -17.93 -5.23
CA GLY A 151 -18.63 -17.82 -6.45
C GLY A 151 -17.82 -17.63 -7.73
N GLN A 152 -16.49 -17.67 -7.67
CA GLN A 152 -15.64 -17.68 -8.85
C GLN A 152 -15.35 -19.12 -9.27
N THR A 153 -16.04 -19.57 -10.32
CA THR A 153 -15.79 -20.88 -10.94
C THR A 153 -14.74 -20.82 -12.05
N THR A 154 -14.42 -19.61 -12.51
CA THR A 154 -13.41 -19.35 -13.53
C THR A 154 -12.49 -18.24 -13.06
N ASP A 155 -11.20 -18.42 -13.30
CA ASP A 155 -10.18 -17.45 -12.93
C ASP A 155 -10.44 -16.13 -13.67
N SER A 156 -10.52 -15.02 -12.94
CA SER A 156 -10.74 -13.68 -13.49
C SER A 156 -9.60 -12.76 -13.07
N PHE A 157 -9.39 -11.65 -13.78
CA PHE A 157 -8.39 -10.66 -13.39
C PHE A 157 -8.79 -10.04 -12.03
N VAL A 158 -8.22 -10.57 -10.96
CA VAL A 158 -8.45 -10.13 -9.59
C VAL A 158 -7.49 -8.99 -9.24
N ARG A 159 -7.90 -8.10 -8.34
CA ARG A 159 -7.01 -7.24 -7.57
C ARG A 159 -7.40 -7.38 -6.12
N PHE A 160 -6.47 -7.07 -5.22
CA PHE A 160 -6.71 -7.12 -3.79
C PHE A 160 -5.98 -6.02 -3.03
N GLY A 161 -6.50 -5.71 -1.85
CA GLY A 161 -5.87 -4.83 -0.87
C GLY A 161 -5.05 -5.62 0.15
N THR A 162 -4.45 -4.90 1.09
CA THR A 162 -3.68 -5.47 2.20
C THR A 162 -4.60 -6.32 3.09
N PRO A 163 -4.21 -7.57 3.44
CA PRO A 163 -4.98 -8.40 4.37
C PRO A 163 -4.87 -7.90 5.82
N SER A 164 -5.89 -8.20 6.63
CA SER A 164 -5.83 -8.09 8.08
C SER A 164 -4.98 -9.21 8.70
N ARG A 165 -4.75 -9.12 10.01
CA ARG A 165 -4.06 -10.11 10.83
C ARG A 165 -4.85 -11.44 10.87
N GLY A 166 -4.14 -12.55 10.93
CA GLY A 166 -4.68 -13.90 11.04
C GLY A 166 -5.11 -14.29 12.47
N PRO A 167 -5.59 -15.53 12.67
CA PRO A 167 -5.64 -16.63 11.68
C PRO A 167 -6.84 -16.57 10.72
N ARG A 168 -7.88 -15.80 11.02
CA ARG A 168 -9.00 -15.52 10.10
C ARG A 168 -8.80 -14.15 9.48
N ARG A 169 -8.17 -14.11 8.32
CA ARG A 169 -7.77 -12.87 7.66
C ARG A 169 -8.92 -12.32 6.84
N ARG A 170 -8.99 -11.01 6.72
CA ARG A 170 -9.92 -10.31 5.83
C ARG A 170 -9.17 -9.52 4.80
N MET A 171 -9.77 -9.38 3.63
CA MET A 171 -9.15 -8.68 2.50
C MET A 171 -10.24 -8.08 1.63
N MET A 172 -9.97 -6.88 1.12
CA MET A 172 -10.80 -6.30 0.07
C MET A 172 -10.32 -6.82 -1.27
N VAL A 173 -11.23 -7.36 -2.07
CA VAL A 173 -10.95 -7.87 -3.41
C VAL A 173 -11.87 -7.22 -4.43
N ARG A 174 -11.38 -7.15 -5.67
CA ARG A 174 -12.18 -6.73 -6.82
C ARG A 174 -11.86 -7.67 -7.97
N ASN A 175 -12.89 -8.14 -8.64
CA ASN A 175 -12.80 -8.83 -9.92
C ASN A 175 -13.48 -7.95 -10.99
N ASN A 176 -13.36 -8.34 -12.26
CA ASN A 176 -13.88 -7.54 -13.38
C ASN A 176 -15.41 -7.42 -13.43
N ALA A 177 -16.13 -8.34 -12.79
CA ALA A 177 -17.58 -8.45 -12.93
C ALA A 177 -18.37 -7.83 -11.77
N PHE A 178 -17.74 -7.54 -10.62
CA PHE A 178 -18.48 -7.23 -9.39
C PHE A 178 -18.02 -5.94 -8.68
N ALA A 179 -18.86 -5.57 -7.69
CA ALA A 179 -18.57 -4.61 -6.63
C ALA A 179 -17.29 -4.98 -5.85
N TYR A 180 -16.79 -4.07 -5.01
CA TYR A 180 -15.70 -4.41 -4.08
C TYR A 180 -16.22 -5.40 -3.05
N GLN A 181 -15.49 -6.47 -2.78
CA GLN A 181 -15.90 -7.50 -1.84
C GLN A 181 -14.93 -7.54 -0.66
N GLU A 182 -15.46 -7.60 0.55
CA GLU A 182 -14.70 -8.02 1.72
C GLU A 182 -14.87 -9.53 1.85
N ILE A 183 -13.76 -10.25 1.74
CA ILE A 183 -13.71 -11.68 2.00
C ILE A 183 -13.03 -11.93 3.33
N GLU A 184 -13.36 -13.08 3.93
CA GLU A 184 -12.60 -13.65 5.03
C GLU A 184 -12.08 -15.01 4.59
N PHE A 185 -10.84 -15.34 4.90
CA PHE A 185 -10.22 -16.59 4.48
C PHE A 185 -9.39 -17.21 5.60
N ASP A 186 -9.30 -18.54 5.56
CA ASP A 186 -8.51 -19.34 6.49
C ASP A 186 -7.06 -19.56 5.98
N ALA A 187 -6.27 -20.29 6.77
CA ALA A 187 -4.88 -20.61 6.43
C ALA A 187 -4.71 -21.54 5.22
N ALA A 188 -5.80 -22.18 4.75
CA ALA A 188 -5.81 -23.00 3.54
C ALA A 188 -6.27 -22.20 2.30
N GLY A 189 -6.60 -20.92 2.46
CA GLY A 189 -7.09 -20.05 1.40
C GLY A 189 -8.57 -20.21 1.08
N THR A 190 -9.33 -20.97 1.88
CA THR A 190 -10.78 -21.07 1.70
C THR A 190 -11.41 -19.76 2.11
N ALA A 191 -11.99 -19.03 1.16
CA ALA A 191 -12.61 -17.74 1.44
C ALA A 191 -14.14 -17.82 1.46
N VAL A 192 -14.74 -16.98 2.31
CA VAL A 192 -16.17 -16.70 2.34
C VAL A 192 -16.40 -15.21 2.12
N LEU A 193 -17.53 -14.86 1.49
CA LEU A 193 -17.91 -13.48 1.29
C LEU A 193 -18.48 -12.93 2.60
N ILE A 194 -17.92 -11.83 3.10
CA ILE A 194 -18.42 -11.13 4.29
C ILE A 194 -19.35 -10.00 3.89
N ALA A 195 -18.93 -9.15 2.96
CA ALA A 195 -19.70 -8.01 2.51
C ALA A 195 -19.36 -7.63 1.07
N SER A 196 -20.32 -7.02 0.38
CA SER A 196 -20.12 -6.36 -0.91
C SER A 196 -20.34 -4.87 -0.74
N TYR A 197 -19.50 -4.04 -1.36
CA TYR A 197 -19.49 -2.58 -1.30
C TYR A 197 -19.55 -2.00 -2.71
N VAL A 198 -20.57 -1.19 -2.97
CA VAL A 198 -20.58 -0.26 -4.11
C VAL A 198 -19.97 1.08 -3.70
N ALA A 199 -19.65 1.93 -4.68
CA ALA A 199 -19.08 3.26 -4.42
C ALA A 199 -19.94 4.08 -3.43
N ALA A 200 -21.28 4.05 -3.60
CA ALA A 200 -22.21 4.76 -2.74
C ALA A 200 -22.18 4.29 -1.27
N ASP A 201 -21.90 3.01 -1.00
CA ASP A 201 -21.79 2.49 0.37
C ASP A 201 -20.61 3.14 1.12
N LEU A 202 -19.56 3.51 0.39
CA LEU A 202 -18.39 4.21 0.91
C LEU A 202 -18.49 5.74 0.71
N GLY A 203 -19.69 6.27 0.43
CA GLY A 203 -19.92 7.70 0.30
C GLY A 203 -19.23 8.36 -0.89
N VAL A 204 -18.87 7.58 -1.92
CA VAL A 204 -18.16 8.06 -3.11
C VAL A 204 -18.96 7.82 -4.39
N THR A 205 -18.72 8.64 -5.41
CA THR A 205 -19.28 8.47 -6.75
C THR A 205 -18.47 7.46 -7.56
N SER A 206 -17.17 7.32 -7.27
CA SER A 206 -16.31 6.30 -7.86
C SER A 206 -15.18 5.89 -6.92
N ILE A 207 -14.69 4.68 -7.10
CA ILE A 207 -13.46 4.16 -6.47
C ILE A 207 -12.52 3.81 -7.61
N THR A 208 -11.24 4.15 -7.49
CA THR A 208 -10.22 3.77 -8.49
C THR A 208 -10.16 2.25 -8.64
N GLN A 209 -9.64 1.73 -9.76
CA GLN A 209 -9.73 0.29 -10.07
C GLN A 209 -9.04 -0.65 -9.06
N SER A 210 -8.25 -0.13 -8.13
CA SER A 210 -7.57 -0.90 -7.10
C SER A 210 -8.44 -1.02 -5.84
N PRO A 211 -8.54 -2.21 -5.24
CA PRO A 211 -9.30 -2.38 -4.01
C PRO A 211 -8.72 -1.54 -2.87
N PRO A 212 -9.57 -1.12 -1.93
CA PRO A 212 -9.11 -0.51 -0.70
C PRO A 212 -8.12 -1.39 0.08
N ASN A 213 -7.16 -0.80 0.78
CA ASN A 213 -6.28 -1.51 1.70
C ASN A 213 -6.86 -1.50 3.12
N LEU A 214 -6.83 -2.64 3.81
CA LEU A 214 -7.21 -2.75 5.22
C LEU A 214 -6.00 -2.52 6.13
N THR A 215 -6.24 -1.96 7.31
CA THR A 215 -5.29 -2.03 8.42
C THR A 215 -5.23 -3.45 8.99
N PRO A 216 -4.17 -3.81 9.74
CA PRO A 216 -4.04 -5.16 10.33
C PRO A 216 -5.17 -5.60 11.25
N ASP A 217 -5.81 -4.66 11.95
CA ASP A 217 -6.98 -4.98 12.78
C ASP A 217 -8.26 -5.18 11.97
N GLY A 218 -8.25 -4.89 10.66
CA GLY A 218 -9.40 -4.96 9.79
C GLY A 218 -10.48 -3.91 10.10
N LEU A 219 -10.19 -2.90 10.91
CA LEU A 219 -11.17 -1.88 11.34
C LEU A 219 -11.06 -0.57 10.57
N ARG A 220 -10.00 -0.39 9.78
CA ARG A 220 -9.78 0.81 8.97
C ARG A 220 -9.43 0.44 7.55
N LEU A 221 -9.77 1.35 6.66
CA LEU A 221 -9.74 1.16 5.24
C LEU A 221 -9.26 2.46 4.58
N VAL A 222 -8.29 2.33 3.68
CA VAL A 222 -7.76 3.44 2.89
C VAL A 222 -7.90 3.12 1.41
N PHE A 223 -8.37 4.08 0.62
CA PHE A 223 -8.61 3.90 -0.81
C PHE A 223 -8.57 5.21 -1.56
N ALA A 224 -8.36 5.16 -2.88
CA ALA A 224 -8.58 6.33 -3.72
C ALA A 224 -9.93 6.28 -4.42
N GLY A 225 -10.60 7.42 -4.46
CA GLY A 225 -11.92 7.58 -5.05
C GLY A 225 -12.27 9.04 -5.30
N SER A 226 -13.50 9.25 -5.78
CA SER A 226 -14.08 10.57 -6.02
C SER A 226 -15.40 10.70 -5.30
N THR A 227 -15.62 11.82 -4.65
CA THR A 227 -16.93 12.29 -4.20
C THR A 227 -17.55 13.17 -5.28
N THR A 228 -18.71 13.77 -5.01
CA THR A 228 -19.31 14.79 -5.90
C THR A 228 -18.41 16.03 -6.06
N ASN A 229 -17.62 16.37 -5.04
CA ASN A 229 -16.93 17.66 -4.96
C ASN A 229 -15.40 17.56 -4.99
N ALA A 230 -14.83 16.38 -4.78
CA ALA A 230 -13.39 16.18 -4.67
C ALA A 230 -12.97 14.74 -4.97
N SER A 231 -11.75 14.58 -5.47
CA SER A 231 -11.08 13.28 -5.64
C SER A 231 -9.82 13.25 -4.80
N GLY A 232 -9.48 12.09 -4.24
CA GLY A 232 -8.26 11.93 -3.44
C GLY A 232 -8.19 10.58 -2.74
N VAL A 233 -7.31 10.50 -1.74
CA VAL A 233 -7.26 9.36 -0.83
C VAL A 233 -8.29 9.58 0.28
N LEU A 234 -9.09 8.56 0.54
CA LEU A 234 -10.13 8.53 1.56
C LEU A 234 -9.78 7.50 2.63
N TYR A 235 -10.24 7.81 3.83
CA TYR A 235 -10.18 6.96 5.02
C TYR A 235 -11.60 6.60 5.44
N SER A 236 -11.81 5.33 5.77
CA SER A 236 -13.01 4.85 6.41
C SER A 236 -12.64 3.93 7.56
N ASP A 237 -13.52 3.86 8.55
CA ASP A 237 -13.40 2.97 9.70
C ASP A 237 -14.74 2.33 10.06
N ARG A 238 -14.71 1.43 11.04
CA ARG A 238 -15.86 0.75 11.63
C ARG A 238 -15.56 0.38 13.08
N ALA A 239 -16.61 0.27 13.91
CA ALA A 239 -16.45 0.00 15.34
C ALA A 239 -16.02 -1.45 15.63
N SER A 240 -16.48 -2.40 14.82
CA SER A 240 -16.13 -3.82 14.94
C SER A 240 -16.07 -4.51 13.57
N LEU A 241 -15.51 -5.72 13.52
CA LEU A 241 -15.49 -6.54 12.29
C LEU A 241 -16.89 -6.96 11.80
N ALA A 242 -17.92 -6.87 12.64
CA ALA A 242 -19.30 -7.18 12.23
C ALA A 242 -19.97 -5.98 11.53
N ASP A 243 -19.46 -4.77 11.74
CA ASP A 243 -20.02 -3.56 11.17
C ASP A 243 -19.54 -3.34 9.73
N ARG A 244 -20.33 -2.57 8.97
CA ARG A 244 -19.88 -2.05 7.67
C ARG A 244 -18.97 -0.84 7.89
N PHE A 245 -18.06 -0.64 6.94
CA PHE A 245 -17.31 0.61 6.83
C PHE A 245 -18.25 1.81 6.63
N GLN A 246 -17.94 2.91 7.29
CA GLN A 246 -18.65 4.17 7.17
C GLN A 246 -18.40 4.84 5.79
N PRO A 247 -19.12 5.92 5.45
CA PRO A 247 -18.74 6.78 4.33
C PRO A 247 -17.28 7.26 4.46
N GLY A 248 -16.55 7.22 3.35
CA GLY A 248 -15.16 7.63 3.28
C GLY A 248 -14.99 9.13 3.51
N ARG A 249 -13.97 9.48 4.28
CA ARG A 249 -13.59 10.85 4.61
C ARG A 249 -12.29 11.19 3.88
N LEU A 250 -12.27 12.30 3.14
CA LEU A 250 -11.11 12.72 2.38
C LEU A 250 -9.93 13.02 3.33
N LEU A 251 -8.75 12.48 3.02
CA LEU A 251 -7.51 12.82 3.70
C LEU A 251 -6.84 14.01 3.00
N PRO A 252 -6.90 15.23 3.57
CA PRO A 252 -6.45 16.43 2.88
C PRO A 252 -4.93 16.41 2.69
N GLY A 253 -4.47 16.90 1.53
CA GLY A 253 -3.05 17.04 1.22
C GLY A 253 -2.35 15.77 0.73
N ILE A 254 -3.03 14.63 0.70
CA ILE A 254 -2.49 13.39 0.15
C ILE A 254 -2.77 13.33 -1.35
N PRO A 255 -1.74 13.21 -2.21
CA PRO A 255 -1.94 13.04 -3.65
C PRO A 255 -2.81 11.81 -3.95
N ILE A 256 -3.71 11.93 -4.93
CA ILE A 256 -4.49 10.79 -5.39
C ILE A 256 -3.56 9.72 -5.97
N ASN A 257 -3.69 8.49 -5.49
CA ASN A 257 -2.93 7.34 -5.96
C ASN A 257 -3.83 6.09 -5.90
N PRO A 258 -3.82 5.19 -6.89
CA PRO A 258 -4.68 4.02 -6.90
C PRO A 258 -4.43 3.02 -5.76
N THR A 259 -3.24 2.97 -5.16
CA THR A 259 -2.86 1.95 -4.17
C THR A 259 -2.35 2.58 -2.86
N PRO A 260 -3.14 3.45 -2.20
CA PRO A 260 -2.68 4.09 -0.99
C PRO A 260 -2.58 3.06 0.13
N PHE A 261 -1.50 3.05 0.89
CA PHE A 261 -1.25 2.10 1.97
C PHE A 261 -1.07 2.83 3.29
N LEU A 262 -1.81 2.46 4.33
CA LEU A 262 -1.75 3.04 5.67
C LEU A 262 -1.01 2.06 6.59
N THR A 263 0.00 2.53 7.32
CA THR A 263 0.71 1.68 8.28
C THR A 263 -0.19 1.21 9.41
N HIS A 264 0.22 0.15 10.08
CA HIS A 264 -0.55 -0.50 11.14
C HIS A 264 -0.89 0.41 12.34
N ASP A 265 -0.03 1.39 12.61
CA ASP A 265 -0.18 2.42 13.63
C ASP A 265 -0.80 3.72 13.09
N CYS A 266 -1.19 3.73 11.80
CA CYS A 266 -1.63 4.89 11.05
C CYS A 266 -0.66 6.09 11.07
N ALA A 267 0.61 5.87 11.44
CA ALA A 267 1.60 6.92 11.50
C ALA A 267 2.00 7.42 10.12
N ARG A 268 1.91 6.58 9.08
CA ARG A 268 2.27 6.95 7.72
C ARG A 268 1.31 6.40 6.69
N ILE A 269 1.19 7.15 5.61
CA ILE A 269 0.47 6.74 4.42
C ILE A 269 1.40 6.82 3.22
N TYR A 270 1.50 5.72 2.48
CA TYR A 270 2.33 5.56 1.32
C TYR A 270 1.47 5.65 0.06
N VAL A 271 2.00 6.32 -0.96
CA VAL A 271 1.39 6.48 -2.28
C VAL A 271 2.46 6.31 -3.36
N SER A 272 2.11 5.73 -4.50
CA SER A 272 3.04 5.60 -5.63
C SER A 272 2.76 6.65 -6.71
N ALA A 273 3.77 7.38 -7.18
CA ALA A 273 3.60 8.30 -8.29
C ALA A 273 4.86 8.36 -9.13
N ILE A 274 4.71 8.45 -10.46
CA ILE A 274 5.83 8.66 -11.39
C ILE A 274 6.93 7.60 -11.20
N GLY A 275 6.54 6.35 -10.90
CA GLY A 275 7.49 5.25 -10.66
C GLY A 275 8.16 5.23 -9.29
N TYR A 276 7.86 6.16 -8.39
CA TYR A 276 8.42 6.18 -7.03
C TYR A 276 7.35 6.00 -5.96
N VAL A 277 7.79 5.60 -4.77
CA VAL A 277 6.97 5.57 -3.57
C VAL A 277 7.24 6.81 -2.75
N PHE A 278 6.17 7.48 -2.36
CA PHE A 278 6.18 8.61 -1.45
C PHE A 278 5.39 8.29 -0.19
N TRP A 279 5.67 9.00 0.89
CA TRP A 279 4.88 8.90 2.11
C TRP A 279 4.76 10.24 2.83
N VAL A 280 3.68 10.38 3.61
CA VAL A 280 3.47 11.51 4.52
C VAL A 280 3.25 11.00 5.95
N GLN A 281 3.77 11.76 6.92
CA GLN A 281 3.69 11.45 8.36
C GLN A 281 2.37 11.98 8.94
N ARG A 282 1.79 11.27 9.91
CA ARG A 282 0.64 11.74 10.70
C ARG A 282 1.06 12.88 11.64
N LEU A 283 0.20 13.89 11.80
CA LEU A 283 0.37 15.00 12.74
C LEU A 283 -0.06 14.63 14.17
#